data_AF-A0A1N7ML30-F1
#
_entry.id   AF-A0A1N7ML30-F1
#
_cell.length_a   1.000
_cell.length_b   1.000
_cell.length_c   1.000
_cell.angle_alpha   90.00
_cell.angle_beta   90.00
_cell.angle_gamma   90.00
#
_symmetry.space_group_name_H-M   'P 1'
#
loop_
_entity.id
_entity.type
_entity.pdbx_description
1 polymer ?
#
loop_
_entity_poly.entity_id
_entity_poly.type
_entity_poly.pdbx_seq_one_letter_code
_entity_poly.pdbx_strand_id
1 'polypeptide(L)'
;MAAIFFTLMKHKYLLLFLFTLIFQSAYKAQSFSNQKKGMLSSSQFSDLKAFLVSKNLQIKDTIFIKYDFNKESCWNRLDEQGNEKIEIIKMSFQKHISDFNAQHKDAIAYNFREPGNRINKLKLWDSTIIIDDLYFLKNLLFKKKRECGTSVIILNDGSYLLYFLVIHILNF
;
A
#
# COMPACT_ATOMS: atom_id res chain seq x y z
N MET A 1 -55.36 -36.28 -0.61
CA MET A 1 -54.43 -35.40 -1.38
C MET A 1 -53.95 -34.16 -0.61
N ALA A 2 -54.00 -34.11 0.73
CA ALA A 2 -53.43 -32.99 1.51
C ALA A 2 -52.16 -33.36 2.29
N ALA A 3 -51.94 -34.65 2.58
CA ALA A 3 -50.79 -35.11 3.38
C ALA A 3 -49.46 -35.19 2.59
N ILE A 4 -49.50 -35.31 1.26
CA ILE A 4 -48.30 -35.42 0.41
C ILE A 4 -47.71 -34.04 0.10
N PHE A 5 -48.53 -32.99 0.13
CA PHE A 5 -48.10 -31.62 -0.19
C PHE A 5 -47.26 -30.99 0.93
N PHE A 6 -47.50 -31.38 2.18
CA PHE A 6 -46.75 -30.85 3.34
C PHE A 6 -45.34 -31.45 3.48
N THR A 7 -45.13 -32.69 3.05
CA THR A 7 -43.81 -33.36 3.10
C THR A 7 -42.86 -32.84 2.02
N LEU A 8 -43.37 -32.52 0.83
CA LEU A 8 -42.57 -31.97 -0.27
C LEU A 8 -42.12 -30.51 -0.03
N MET A 9 -42.87 -29.73 0.75
CA MET A 9 -42.44 -28.38 1.13
C MET A 9 -41.28 -28.39 2.13
N LYS A 10 -41.27 -29.31 3.12
CA LYS A 10 -40.21 -29.36 4.14
C LYS A 10 -38.82 -29.67 3.57
N HIS A 11 -38.73 -30.47 2.49
CA HIS A 11 -37.46 -30.83 1.86
C HIS A 11 -36.86 -29.69 1.00
N LYS A 12 -37.69 -28.82 0.42
CA LYS A 12 -37.22 -27.65 -0.35
C LYS A 12 -36.56 -26.61 0.53
N TYR A 13 -37.10 -26.36 1.73
CA TYR A 13 -36.50 -25.43 2.69
C TYR A 13 -35.23 -25.99 3.35
N LEU A 14 -35.14 -27.31 3.55
CA LEU A 14 -33.95 -27.95 4.08
C LEU A 14 -32.75 -27.86 3.11
N LEU A 15 -33.00 -28.04 1.81
CA LEU A 15 -31.98 -27.87 0.76
C LEU A 15 -31.53 -26.40 0.62
N LEU A 16 -32.45 -25.43 0.75
CA LEU A 16 -32.13 -24.00 0.73
C LEU A 16 -31.27 -23.60 1.95
N PHE A 17 -31.57 -24.14 3.13
CA PHE A 17 -30.80 -23.90 4.36
C PHE A 17 -29.39 -24.51 4.31
N LEU A 18 -29.25 -25.71 3.74
CA LEU A 18 -27.94 -26.33 3.48
C LEU A 18 -27.10 -25.51 2.48
N PHE A 19 -27.72 -24.94 1.43
CA PHE A 19 -27.01 -24.07 0.49
C PHE A 19 -26.49 -22.79 1.15
N THR A 20 -27.23 -22.21 2.11
CA THR A 20 -26.77 -21.04 2.86
C THR A 20 -25.62 -21.35 3.83
N LEU A 21 -25.59 -22.54 4.43
CA LEU A 21 -24.49 -22.97 5.31
C LEU A 21 -23.19 -23.27 4.52
N ILE A 22 -23.30 -23.82 3.30
CA ILE A 22 -22.13 -24.02 2.43
C ILE A 22 -21.57 -22.65 1.96
N PHE A 23 -22.43 -21.66 1.69
CA PHE A 23 -21.97 -20.31 1.34
C PHE A 23 -21.29 -19.57 2.50
N GLN A 24 -21.67 -19.84 3.76
CA GLN A 24 -21.00 -19.22 4.92
C GLN A 24 -19.62 -19.83 5.19
N SER A 25 -19.42 -21.12 4.92
CA SER A 25 -18.10 -21.78 5.11
C SER A 25 -17.08 -21.46 4.00
N ALA A 26 -17.52 -20.89 2.87
CA ALA A 26 -16.64 -20.42 1.80
C ALA A 26 -15.99 -19.06 2.06
N TYR A 27 -16.44 -18.31 3.07
CA TYR A 27 -15.70 -17.16 3.61
C TYR A 27 -14.57 -17.66 4.53
N LYS A 28 -13.65 -18.45 3.98
CA LYS A 28 -12.32 -18.56 4.57
C LYS A 28 -11.76 -17.14 4.57
N ALA A 29 -11.65 -16.54 5.75
CA ALA A 29 -10.82 -15.38 5.98
C ALA A 29 -9.42 -15.74 5.50
N GLN A 30 -9.10 -15.37 4.26
CA GLN A 30 -7.75 -15.47 3.76
C GLN A 30 -6.97 -14.42 4.53
N SER A 31 -6.34 -14.85 5.64
CA SER A 31 -5.36 -14.06 6.35
C SER A 31 -4.17 -13.88 5.42
N PHE A 32 -4.25 -12.89 4.54
CA PHE A 32 -3.08 -12.39 3.87
C PHE A 32 -2.22 -11.80 4.97
N SER A 33 -1.05 -12.38 5.20
CA SER A 33 -0.01 -11.70 5.97
C SER A 33 0.16 -10.31 5.35
N ASN A 34 -0.21 -9.27 6.10
CA ASN A 34 -0.16 -7.86 5.67
C ASN A 34 1.28 -7.36 5.50
N GLN A 35 2.25 -8.24 5.75
CA GLN A 35 3.67 -7.97 5.65
C GLN A 35 4.43 -9.14 5.01
N LYS A 36 5.55 -8.81 4.37
CA LYS A 36 6.53 -9.75 3.85
C LYS A 36 7.91 -9.33 4.34
N LYS A 37 8.56 -10.23 5.06
CA LYS A 37 9.99 -10.12 5.41
C LYS A 37 10.85 -10.53 4.23
N GLY A 38 12.00 -9.91 4.10
CA GLY A 38 13.00 -10.29 3.11
C GLY A 38 14.38 -9.72 3.43
N MET A 39 15.32 -10.02 2.54
CA MET A 39 16.70 -9.58 2.61
C MET A 39 17.13 -9.19 1.19
N LEU A 40 17.69 -8.01 1.02
CA LEU A 40 18.36 -7.62 -0.20
C LEU A 40 19.74 -8.28 -0.24
N SER A 41 20.19 -8.75 -1.41
CA SER A 41 21.61 -9.09 -1.56
C SER A 41 22.47 -7.85 -1.36
N SER A 42 23.76 -8.02 -1.03
CA SER A 42 24.69 -6.90 -0.88
C SER A 42 24.74 -6.02 -2.13
N SER A 43 24.65 -6.61 -3.32
CA SER A 43 24.56 -5.86 -4.59
C SER A 43 23.27 -5.07 -4.69
N GLN A 44 22.11 -5.69 -4.44
CA GLN A 44 20.81 -5.02 -4.46
C GLN A 44 20.72 -3.85 -3.48
N PHE A 45 21.28 -4.01 -2.28
CA PHE A 45 21.30 -2.96 -1.28
C PHE A 45 22.25 -1.82 -1.66
N SER A 46 23.40 -2.14 -2.27
CA SER A 46 24.30 -1.13 -2.85
C SER A 46 23.62 -0.36 -3.98
N ASP A 47 22.92 -1.06 -4.88
CA ASP A 47 22.19 -0.46 -5.99
C ASP A 47 21.06 0.44 -5.48
N LEU A 48 20.36 0.03 -4.43
CA LEU A 48 19.34 0.86 -3.77
C LEU A 48 19.95 2.16 -3.23
N LYS A 49 21.08 2.08 -2.52
CA LYS A 49 21.76 3.28 -2.01
C LYS A 49 22.21 4.20 -3.15
N ALA A 50 22.82 3.64 -4.19
CA ALA A 50 23.22 4.40 -5.37
C ALA A 50 22.02 5.08 -6.06
N PHE A 51 20.89 4.39 -6.16
CA PHE A 51 19.64 4.95 -6.69
C PHE A 51 19.11 6.12 -5.84
N LEU A 52 19.12 6.01 -4.51
CA LEU A 52 18.68 7.10 -3.65
C LEU A 52 19.60 8.33 -3.78
N VAL A 53 20.93 8.11 -3.82
CA VAL A 53 21.90 9.19 -4.02
C VAL A 53 21.73 9.86 -5.38
N SER A 54 21.46 9.10 -6.45
CA SER A 54 21.23 9.68 -7.79
C SER A 54 19.96 10.53 -7.89
N LYS A 55 19.04 10.39 -6.92
CA LYS A 55 17.87 11.26 -6.73
C LYS A 55 18.12 12.41 -5.75
N ASN A 56 19.39 12.66 -5.38
CA ASN A 56 19.82 13.64 -4.38
C ASN A 56 19.19 13.43 -2.99
N LEU A 57 18.93 12.18 -2.62
CA LEU A 57 18.34 11.82 -1.34
C LEU A 57 19.43 11.40 -0.34
N GLN A 58 19.24 11.79 0.92
CA GLN A 58 20.08 11.33 2.02
C GLN A 58 19.81 9.86 2.35
N ILE A 59 20.85 9.18 2.83
CA ILE A 59 20.77 7.80 3.33
C ILE A 59 21.05 7.82 4.84
N LYS A 60 20.21 7.10 5.58
CA LYS A 60 20.39 6.81 7.01
C LYS A 60 20.28 5.31 7.23
N ASP A 61 20.51 4.87 8.47
CA ASP A 61 20.53 3.44 8.83
C ASP A 61 19.20 2.75 8.58
N THR A 62 18.09 3.43 8.87
CA THR A 62 16.74 2.93 8.57
C THR A 62 16.07 3.77 7.49
N ILE A 63 15.63 3.13 6.43
CA ILE A 63 14.98 3.79 5.29
C ILE A 63 13.52 3.31 5.22
N PHE A 64 12.61 4.27 5.27
CA PHE A 64 11.18 4.09 5.06
C PHE A 64 10.84 4.57 3.65
N ILE A 65 10.23 3.72 2.84
CA ILE A 65 9.74 4.10 1.50
C ILE A 65 8.26 3.75 1.40
N LYS A 66 7.43 4.75 1.13
CA LYS A 66 6.07 4.56 0.60
C LYS A 66 6.16 4.58 -0.91
N TYR A 67 5.49 3.65 -1.58
CA TYR A 67 5.45 3.56 -3.04
C TYR A 67 4.01 3.50 -3.53
N ASP A 68 3.57 4.55 -4.22
CA ASP A 68 2.23 4.67 -4.79
C ASP A 68 2.23 4.18 -6.25
N PHE A 69 1.30 3.29 -6.59
CA PHE A 69 1.22 2.70 -7.94
C PHE A 69 0.44 3.59 -8.91
N ASN A 70 0.77 3.53 -10.19
CA ASN A 70 -0.04 4.19 -11.21
C ASN A 70 -1.38 3.45 -11.35
N LYS A 71 -2.48 4.19 -11.49
CA LYS A 71 -3.87 3.67 -11.42
C LYS A 71 -4.19 3.00 -10.07
N GLU A 72 -3.69 3.53 -8.96
CA GLU A 72 -4.27 3.25 -7.64
C GLU A 72 -5.62 3.95 -7.47
N SER A 73 -6.43 3.53 -6.51
CA SER A 73 -7.78 4.09 -6.29
C SER A 73 -8.08 4.55 -4.87
N CYS A 74 -7.16 4.32 -3.92
CA CYS A 74 -7.44 4.51 -2.49
C CYS A 74 -7.79 5.95 -2.10
N TRP A 75 -7.32 6.93 -2.88
CA TRP A 75 -7.56 8.34 -2.60
C TRP A 75 -8.45 9.04 -3.63
N ASN A 76 -9.05 8.32 -4.59
CA ASN A 76 -9.82 8.94 -5.67
C ASN A 76 -11.04 9.73 -5.16
N ARG A 77 -11.62 9.32 -4.02
CA ARG A 77 -12.70 10.08 -3.36
C ARG A 77 -12.29 11.49 -2.93
N LEU A 78 -10.99 11.73 -2.71
CA LEU A 78 -10.51 13.08 -2.40
C LEU A 78 -10.55 14.00 -3.61
N ASP A 79 -10.57 13.47 -4.84
CA ASP A 79 -10.63 14.30 -6.05
C ASP A 79 -11.99 14.99 -6.23
N GLU A 80 -13.03 14.46 -5.57
CA GLU A 80 -14.38 15.04 -5.46
C GLU A 80 -14.40 16.26 -4.51
N GLN A 81 -13.35 16.47 -3.72
CA GLN A 81 -13.24 17.59 -2.79
C GLN A 81 -12.74 18.85 -3.51
N GLY A 82 -13.03 20.01 -2.93
CA GLY A 82 -12.50 21.30 -3.40
C GLY A 82 -10.97 21.38 -3.30
N ASN A 83 -10.35 22.14 -4.20
CA ASN A 83 -8.89 22.26 -4.29
C ASN A 83 -8.24 22.71 -2.97
N GLU A 84 -8.88 23.61 -2.22
CA GLU A 84 -8.38 24.07 -0.91
C GLU A 84 -8.24 22.93 0.09
N LYS A 85 -9.24 22.03 0.15
CA LYS A 85 -9.20 20.87 1.05
C LYS A 85 -8.09 19.89 0.64
N ILE A 86 -7.88 19.70 -0.66
CA ILE A 86 -6.79 18.87 -1.18
C ILE A 86 -5.44 19.47 -0.78
N GLU A 87 -5.28 20.80 -0.90
CA GLU A 87 -4.06 21.51 -0.54
C GLU A 87 -3.73 21.38 0.96
N ILE A 88 -4.74 21.53 1.84
CA ILE A 88 -4.56 21.36 3.29
C ILE A 88 -4.09 19.93 3.63
N ILE A 89 -4.72 18.91 3.01
CA ILE A 89 -4.33 17.51 3.22
C ILE A 89 -2.90 17.28 2.72
N LYS A 90 -2.56 17.81 1.54
CA LYS A 90 -1.20 17.74 0.96
C LYS A 90 -0.16 18.35 1.91
N MET A 91 -0.38 19.56 2.39
CA MET A 91 0.52 20.25 3.31
C MET A 91 0.71 19.46 4.61
N SER A 92 -0.37 18.88 5.16
CA SER A 92 -0.30 18.02 6.34
C SER A 92 0.61 16.80 6.11
N PHE A 93 0.50 16.17 4.93
CA PHE A 93 1.30 15.00 4.57
C PHE A 93 2.78 15.35 4.40
N GLN A 94 3.08 16.44 3.71
CA GLN A 94 4.44 16.95 3.57
C GLN A 94 5.06 17.28 4.93
N LYS A 95 4.28 17.93 5.81
CA LYS A 95 4.71 18.26 7.16
C LYS A 95 5.01 17.02 7.98
N HIS A 96 4.16 15.99 7.96
CA HIS A 96 4.38 14.75 8.69
C HIS A 96 5.71 14.08 8.32
N ILE A 97 6.01 13.98 7.02
CA ILE A 97 7.28 13.39 6.55
C ILE A 97 8.48 14.27 6.93
N SER A 98 8.36 15.59 6.80
CA SER A 98 9.40 16.52 7.22
C SER A 98 9.69 16.43 8.72
N ASP A 99 8.65 16.40 9.55
CA ASP A 99 8.76 16.30 11.00
C ASP A 99 9.41 14.96 11.41
N PHE A 100 9.00 13.85 10.79
CA PHE A 100 9.65 12.54 11.00
C PHE A 100 11.15 12.61 10.67
N ASN A 101 11.51 13.13 9.50
CA ASN A 101 12.91 13.19 9.06
C ASN A 101 13.78 14.10 9.94
N ALA A 102 13.19 15.13 10.54
CA ALA A 102 13.86 16.02 11.48
C ALA A 102 14.03 15.41 12.88
N GLN A 103 13.04 14.64 13.35
CA GLN A 103 13.05 14.05 14.69
C GLN A 103 13.92 12.80 14.79
N HIS A 104 14.03 12.01 13.71
CA HIS A 104 14.77 10.76 13.72
C HIS A 104 16.15 10.89 13.09
N LYS A 105 17.21 10.91 13.92
CA LYS A 105 18.60 11.07 13.44
C LYS A 105 19.09 9.90 12.57
N ASP A 106 18.64 8.68 12.87
CA ASP A 106 19.11 7.45 12.21
C ASP A 106 18.08 6.85 11.23
N ALA A 107 16.94 7.53 11.03
CA ALA A 107 15.90 7.10 10.11
C ALA A 107 15.47 8.20 9.14
N ILE A 108 15.08 7.78 7.93
CA ILE A 108 14.56 8.68 6.90
C ILE A 108 13.37 8.07 6.18
N ALA A 109 12.40 8.90 5.82
CA ALA A 109 11.21 8.54 5.09
C ALA A 109 11.11 9.29 3.76
N TYR A 110 10.75 8.55 2.71
CA TYR A 110 10.50 9.08 1.38
C TYR A 110 9.21 8.52 0.79
N ASN A 111 8.52 9.36 0.03
CA ASN A 111 7.39 8.95 -0.79
C ASN A 111 7.84 8.86 -2.25
N PHE A 112 7.63 7.71 -2.85
CA PHE A 112 7.84 7.46 -4.27
C PHE A 112 6.53 7.13 -4.95
N ARG A 113 6.48 7.36 -6.26
CA ARG A 113 5.38 6.89 -7.10
C ARG A 113 5.87 6.31 -8.42
N GLU A 114 5.07 5.38 -8.94
CA GLU A 114 5.20 4.91 -10.30
C GLU A 114 4.93 6.06 -11.30
N PRO A 115 5.68 6.14 -12.40
CA PRO A 115 5.42 7.14 -13.44
C PRO A 115 4.05 6.92 -14.10
N GLY A 116 3.43 8.02 -14.50
CA GLY A 116 2.10 8.06 -15.11
C GLY A 116 1.25 9.23 -14.62
N ASN A 117 0.07 9.35 -15.24
CA ASN A 117 -0.89 10.44 -15.00
C ASN A 117 -2.23 9.95 -14.43
N ARG A 118 -2.40 8.64 -14.21
CA ARG A 118 -3.63 8.08 -13.62
C ARG A 118 -3.44 7.96 -12.12
N ILE A 119 -3.31 9.12 -11.49
CA ILE A 119 -3.03 9.32 -10.07
C ILE A 119 -3.97 10.41 -9.59
N ASN A 120 -4.46 10.31 -8.35
CA ASN A 120 -5.35 11.30 -7.73
C ASN A 120 -4.66 12.67 -7.59
N LYS A 121 -5.44 13.74 -7.51
CA LYS A 121 -4.98 15.14 -7.45
C LYS A 121 -4.00 15.37 -6.31
N LEU A 122 -4.30 14.83 -5.12
CA LEU A 122 -3.46 14.97 -3.94
C LEU A 122 -2.02 14.51 -4.22
N LYS A 123 -1.85 13.32 -4.79
CA LYS A 123 -0.53 12.77 -5.12
C LYS A 123 0.09 13.42 -6.36
N LEU A 124 -0.73 13.86 -7.32
CA LEU A 124 -0.27 14.54 -8.52
C LEU A 124 0.29 15.95 -8.23
N TRP A 125 -0.30 16.66 -7.28
CA TRP A 125 0.10 18.03 -6.90
C TRP A 125 1.18 18.09 -5.82
N ASP A 126 1.54 16.95 -5.24
CA ASP A 126 2.61 16.84 -4.26
C ASP A 126 3.98 16.67 -4.93
N SER A 127 4.71 17.78 -5.06
CA SER A 127 6.05 17.80 -5.63
C SER A 127 7.11 17.12 -4.76
N THR A 128 6.78 16.74 -3.52
CA THR A 128 7.71 16.01 -2.64
C THR A 128 7.72 14.51 -2.91
N ILE A 129 6.75 14.00 -3.67
CA ILE A 129 6.70 12.59 -4.08
C ILE A 129 7.64 12.37 -5.26
N ILE A 130 8.65 11.55 -5.05
CA ILE A 130 9.69 11.27 -6.05
C ILE A 130 9.15 10.27 -7.10
N ILE A 131 9.42 10.54 -8.37
CA ILE A 131 9.01 9.64 -9.46
C ILE A 131 10.08 8.56 -9.67
N ASP A 132 9.67 7.28 -9.60
CA ASP A 132 10.50 6.12 -9.97
C ASP A 132 10.50 5.95 -11.51
N ASP A 133 11.06 6.93 -12.20
CA ASP A 133 11.09 7.06 -13.67
C ASP A 133 11.63 5.82 -14.40
N LEU A 134 12.59 5.11 -13.81
CA LEU A 134 13.17 3.87 -14.37
C LEU A 134 12.54 2.59 -13.81
N TYR A 135 11.46 2.70 -13.02
CA TYR A 135 10.81 1.58 -12.34
C TYR A 135 11.76 0.74 -11.47
N PHE A 136 12.85 1.33 -10.98
CA PHE A 136 13.88 0.63 -10.21
C PHE A 136 13.32 0.06 -8.91
N LEU A 137 12.65 0.90 -8.11
CA LEU A 137 12.06 0.48 -6.83
C LEU A 137 10.94 -0.53 -7.05
N LYS A 138 10.13 -0.32 -8.11
CA LYS A 138 9.09 -1.28 -8.49
C LYS A 138 9.66 -2.68 -8.74
N ASN A 139 10.74 -2.74 -9.52
CA ASN A 139 11.36 -4.00 -9.90
C ASN A 139 12.13 -4.65 -8.74
N LEU A 140 12.71 -3.83 -7.85
CA LEU A 140 13.44 -4.32 -6.69
C LEU A 140 12.51 -4.84 -5.58
N LEU A 141 11.58 -4.00 -5.12
CA LEU A 141 10.81 -4.20 -3.88
C LEU A 141 9.30 -4.28 -4.11
N PHE A 142 8.73 -3.47 -5.00
CA PHE A 142 7.28 -3.29 -5.15
C PHE A 142 6.68 -4.06 -6.34
N LYS A 143 7.09 -5.32 -6.52
CA LYS A 143 6.76 -6.15 -7.69
C LYS A 143 5.27 -6.40 -7.91
N LYS A 144 4.48 -6.46 -6.83
CA LYS A 144 3.05 -6.75 -6.89
C LYS A 144 2.27 -5.47 -6.71
N LYS A 145 1.63 -5.00 -7.78
CA LYS A 145 0.69 -3.88 -7.74
C LYS A 145 -0.42 -4.14 -6.73
N ARG A 146 -0.76 -3.11 -5.97
CA ARG A 146 -1.86 -3.09 -5.00
C ARG A 146 -2.82 -1.94 -5.31
N GLU A 147 -4.00 -2.01 -4.69
CA GLU A 147 -5.04 -0.99 -4.84
C GLU A 147 -4.64 0.32 -4.18
N CYS A 148 -3.94 0.24 -3.04
CA CYS A 148 -3.25 1.35 -2.39
C CYS A 148 -1.74 1.20 -2.55
N GLY A 149 -1.00 2.29 -2.35
CA GLY A 149 0.45 2.24 -2.16
C GLY A 149 0.93 1.18 -1.15
N THR A 150 2.17 0.75 -1.32
CA THR A 150 2.84 -0.24 -0.47
C THR A 150 4.00 0.43 0.24
N SER A 151 4.31 0.03 1.47
CA SER A 151 5.40 0.63 2.24
C SER A 151 6.47 -0.40 2.56
N VAL A 152 7.71 0.02 2.71
CA VAL A 152 8.81 -0.85 3.14
C VAL A 152 9.66 -0.13 4.18
N ILE A 153 10.13 -0.90 5.17
CA ILE A 153 11.18 -0.50 6.10
C ILE A 153 12.41 -1.32 5.75
N ILE A 154 13.55 -0.66 5.56
CA ILE A 154 14.82 -1.28 5.18
C ILE A 154 15.86 -0.90 6.23
N LEU A 155 16.53 -1.90 6.79
CA LEU A 155 17.57 -1.72 7.80
C LEU A 155 18.96 -1.63 7.16
N ASN A 156 19.96 -1.23 7.95
CA ASN A 156 21.32 -0.98 7.50
C ASN A 156 22.08 -2.24 7.05
N ASP A 157 21.56 -3.43 7.34
CA ASP A 157 22.06 -4.73 6.88
C ASP A 157 21.39 -5.22 5.58
N GLY A 158 20.42 -4.46 5.05
CA GLY A 158 19.65 -4.82 3.86
C GLY A 158 18.42 -5.71 4.14
N SER A 159 18.18 -6.08 5.40
CA SER A 159 16.93 -6.73 5.79
C SER A 159 15.77 -5.75 5.64
N TYR A 160 14.58 -6.27 5.28
CA TYR A 160 13.44 -5.41 5.06
C TYR A 160 12.11 -6.04 5.45
N LEU A 161 11.15 -5.17 5.74
CA LEU A 161 9.76 -5.51 6.00
C LEU A 161 8.86 -4.71 5.07
N LEU A 162 8.24 -5.41 4.11
CA LEU A 162 7.33 -4.86 3.13
C LEU A 162 5.89 -5.00 3.64
N TYR A 163 5.16 -3.91 3.75
CA TYR A 163 3.79 -3.84 4.21
C TYR A 163 2.84 -3.57 3.06
N PHE A 164 1.89 -4.47 2.86
CA PHE A 164 0.90 -4.42 1.77
C PHE A 164 -0.33 -3.58 2.10
N LEU A 165 -0.42 -3.12 3.34
CA LEU A 165 -1.30 -2.04 3.79
C LEU A 165 -0.42 -0.86 4.20
N VAL A 166 -0.99 0.33 4.21
CA VAL A 166 -0.29 1.54 4.62
C VAL A 166 0.13 1.40 6.10
N ILE A 167 1.44 1.49 6.37
CA ILE A 167 2.00 1.43 7.74
C ILE A 167 1.52 2.65 8.51
N HIS A 168 1.19 2.54 9.80
CA HIS A 168 0.79 3.70 10.61
C HIS A 168 1.80 4.87 10.61
N ILE A 169 3.10 4.56 10.50
CA ILE A 169 4.19 5.55 10.40
C ILE A 169 4.12 6.35 9.08
N LEU A 170 3.59 5.74 8.03
CA LEU A 170 3.36 6.30 6.69
C LEU A 170 1.85 6.44 6.38
N ASN A 171 0.96 6.33 7.38
CA ASN A 171 -0.50 6.48 7.28
C ASN A 171 -0.85 7.95 7.22
N PHE A 172 -0.29 8.61 6.23
CA PHE A 172 -0.65 9.92 5.71
C PHE A 172 -0.18 9.88 4.24
#